data_AF-A0A3S0EB11-F1
#
_entry.id   AF-A0A3S0EB11-F1
#
_cell.length_a   1.000
_cell.length_b   1.000
_cell.length_c   1.000
_cell.angle_alpha   90.00
_cell.angle_beta   90.00
_cell.angle_gamma   90.00
#
_symmetry.space_group_name_H-M   'P 1'
#
loop_
_entity.id
_entity.type
_entity.pdbx_description
1 polymer ?
#
loop_
_entity_poly.entity_id
_entity_poly.type
_entity_poly.pdbx_seq_one_letter_code
_entity_poly.pdbx_strand_id
1 'polypeptide(L)'
;MDKLKQLIARCKCGVYVTANEHRDGYETPAQWLEQHLGAPASLEISDEVQAGILASGTIINVQFYPETPVGFYRIVHYDMDKALDEALACLDAEDAHELRLGADHG
;
A
#
# COMPACT_ATOMS: atom_id res chain seq x y z
N MET A 1 10.58 0.59 16.08
CA MET A 1 9.66 -0.56 16.19
C MET A 1 9.56 -1.18 14.81
N ASP A 2 9.46 -2.50 14.68
CA ASP A 2 9.46 -3.16 13.37
C ASP A 2 8.06 -3.03 12.73
N LYS A 3 7.94 -2.18 11.70
CA LYS A 3 6.64 -1.83 11.09
C LYS A 3 6.03 -3.02 10.34
N LEU A 4 6.85 -3.84 9.69
CA LEU A 4 6.37 -5.02 8.98
C LEU A 4 5.76 -6.04 9.95
N LYS A 5 6.43 -6.27 11.10
CA LYS A 5 5.87 -7.14 12.15
C LYS A 5 4.52 -6.63 12.69
N GLN A 6 4.38 -5.31 12.85
CA GLN A 6 3.12 -4.70 13.27
C GLN A 6 2.02 -4.90 12.23
N LEU A 7 2.34 -4.69 10.95
CA LEU A 7 1.41 -4.88 9.85
C LEU A 7 0.92 -6.34 9.78
N ILE A 8 1.85 -7.30 9.88
CA ILE A 8 1.54 -8.74 9.91
C ILE A 8 0.62 -9.08 11.09
N ALA A 9 0.88 -8.54 12.27
CA ALA A 9 0.09 -8.83 13.47
C ALA A 9 -1.37 -8.34 13.39
N ARG A 10 -1.67 -7.38 12.52
CA ARG A 10 -3.01 -6.80 12.33
C ARG A 10 -3.73 -7.32 11.08
N CYS A 11 -3.07 -8.15 10.28
CA CYS A 11 -3.66 -8.73 9.08
C CYS A 11 -4.19 -10.13 9.38
N LYS A 12 -5.40 -10.42 8.89
CA LYS A 12 -6.01 -11.76 8.97
C LYS A 12 -5.33 -12.74 8.02
N CYS A 13 -4.90 -12.25 6.85
CA CYS A 13 -4.26 -13.05 5.81
C CYS A 13 -2.83 -12.56 5.53
N GLY A 14 -2.32 -12.83 4.33
CA GLY A 14 -0.92 -12.53 3.97
C GLY A 14 -0.60 -11.03 3.91
N VAL A 15 0.68 -10.73 4.11
CA VAL A 15 1.29 -9.45 3.76
C VAL A 15 2.32 -9.75 2.67
N TYR A 16 2.20 -9.11 1.52
CA TYR A 16 3.05 -9.29 0.36
C TYR A 16 3.81 -8.00 0.10
N VAL A 17 5.14 -8.08 0.17
CA VAL A 17 6.03 -6.96 -0.12
C VAL A 17 6.85 -7.34 -1.34
N THR A 18 6.64 -6.62 -2.43
CA THR A 18 7.36 -6.82 -3.70
C THR A 18 8.17 -5.58 -4.00
N ALA A 19 9.43 -5.75 -4.36
CA ALA A 19 10.32 -4.67 -4.75
C ALA A 19 10.76 -4.85 -6.20
N ASN A 20 10.56 -3.81 -7.01
CA ASN A 20 11.03 -3.71 -8.39
C ASN A 20 10.53 -4.80 -9.34
N GLU A 21 9.27 -5.23 -9.19
CA GLU A 21 8.62 -6.23 -10.06
C GLU A 21 8.69 -5.88 -11.55
N HIS A 22 8.71 -4.58 -11.89
CA HIS A 22 8.93 -4.10 -13.26
C HIS A 22 10.18 -4.70 -13.92
N ARG A 23 11.20 -5.07 -13.14
CA ARG A 23 12.45 -5.66 -13.64
C ARG A 23 12.30 -7.11 -14.07
N ASP A 24 11.31 -7.84 -13.54
CA ASP A 24 11.02 -9.21 -13.95
C ASP A 24 10.56 -9.25 -15.42
N GLY A 25 9.86 -8.19 -15.85
CA GLY A 25 9.44 -7.96 -17.23
C GLY A 25 10.41 -7.15 -18.09
N TYR A 26 11.60 -6.80 -17.58
CA TYR A 26 12.56 -5.90 -18.24
C TYR A 26 11.99 -4.50 -18.56
N GLU A 27 11.06 -4.01 -17.76
CA GLU A 27 10.42 -2.71 -17.95
C GLU A 27 11.16 -1.61 -17.21
N THR A 28 10.98 -0.37 -17.67
CA THR A 28 11.36 0.82 -16.91
C THR A 28 10.27 1.21 -15.92
N PRO A 29 10.60 1.97 -14.85
CA PRO A 29 9.59 2.47 -13.91
C PRO A 29 8.46 3.27 -14.58
N ALA A 30 8.79 4.06 -15.61
CA ALA A 30 7.81 4.85 -16.35
C ALA A 30 6.80 3.96 -17.09
N GLN A 31 7.27 2.90 -17.74
CA GLN A 31 6.40 1.92 -18.41
C GLN A 31 5.50 1.19 -17.41
N TRP A 32 6.05 0.81 -16.26
CA TRP A 32 5.26 0.17 -15.21
C TRP A 32 4.15 1.09 -14.69
N LEU A 33 4.46 2.37 -14.43
CA LEU A 33 3.48 3.36 -13.99
C LEU A 33 2.38 3.59 -15.02
N GLU A 34 2.70 3.67 -16.31
CA GLU A 34 1.72 3.82 -17.39
C GLU A 34 0.72 2.66 -17.43
N GLN A 35 1.16 1.44 -17.12
CA GLN A 35 0.29 0.26 -17.10
C GLN A 35 -0.58 0.15 -15.83
N HIS A 36 -0.13 0.74 -14.73
CA HIS A 36 -0.75 0.56 -13.40
C HIS A 36 -1.55 1.76 -12.91
N LEU A 37 -1.43 2.91 -13.57
CA LEU A 37 -2.17 4.15 -13.31
C LEU A 37 -3.20 4.43 -14.43
N GLY A 38 -4.33 5.05 -14.11
CA GLY A 38 -5.24 5.66 -15.09
C GLY A 38 -6.46 4.85 -15.55
N ALA A 39 -6.79 3.72 -14.91
CA ALA A 39 -7.99 2.92 -15.18
C ALA A 39 -9.01 3.02 -14.02
N PRO A 40 -10.30 2.77 -14.23
CA PRO A 40 -11.25 2.58 -13.12
C PRO A 40 -10.80 1.33 -12.33
N ALA A 41 -10.40 1.51 -11.07
CA ALA A 41 -9.67 0.54 -10.23
C ALA A 41 -8.15 0.44 -10.44
N SER A 42 -7.52 1.40 -11.14
CA SER A 42 -6.07 1.55 -11.12
C SER A 42 -5.59 2.03 -9.77
N LEU A 43 -4.29 1.83 -9.55
CA LEU A 43 -3.62 2.37 -8.40
C LEU A 43 -3.66 3.91 -8.43
N GLU A 44 -3.87 4.55 -7.27
CA GLU A 44 -3.77 5.99 -7.11
C GLU A 44 -2.54 6.29 -6.25
N ILE A 45 -1.64 7.15 -6.74
CA ILE A 45 -0.47 7.63 -6.00
C ILE A 45 -0.36 9.14 -6.18
N SER A 46 0.31 9.80 -5.25
CA SER A 46 0.57 11.24 -5.36
C SER A 46 1.67 11.54 -6.39
N ASP A 47 1.68 12.77 -6.90
CA ASP A 47 2.74 13.28 -7.77
C ASP A 47 4.14 13.17 -7.12
N GLU A 48 4.23 13.32 -5.79
CA GLU A 48 5.49 13.12 -5.05
C GLU A 48 5.98 11.68 -5.17
N VAL A 49 5.09 10.71 -4.94
CA VAL A 49 5.43 9.29 -5.01
C VAL A 49 5.81 8.92 -6.43
N GLN A 50 5.07 9.40 -7.43
CA GLN A 50 5.38 9.18 -8.83
C GLN A 50 6.77 9.74 -9.19
N ALA A 51 7.06 10.99 -8.81
CA ALA A 51 8.37 11.61 -9.05
C ALA A 51 9.51 10.84 -8.36
N GLY A 52 9.31 10.40 -7.12
CA GLY A 52 10.31 9.63 -6.38
C GLY A 52 10.58 8.25 -6.99
N ILE A 53 9.55 7.59 -7.55
CA ILE A 53 9.71 6.33 -8.30
C ILE A 53 10.59 6.57 -9.54
N LEU A 54 10.28 7.61 -10.32
CA LEU A 54 11.02 7.92 -11.55
C LEU A 54 12.48 8.30 -11.26
N ALA A 55 12.73 9.03 -10.16
CA ALA A 55 14.07 9.45 -9.79
C ALA A 55 14.94 8.32 -9.24
N SER A 56 14.37 7.43 -8.42
CA SER A 56 15.10 6.34 -7.77
C SER A 56 15.17 5.05 -8.60
N GLY A 57 14.24 4.88 -9.54
CA GLY A 57 14.01 3.61 -10.22
C GLY A 57 13.55 2.48 -9.30
N THR A 58 13.05 2.83 -8.12
CA THR A 58 12.59 1.89 -7.09
C THR A 58 11.07 1.93 -7.01
N ILE A 59 10.45 0.75 -7.04
CA ILE A 59 9.01 0.55 -6.83
C ILE A 59 8.85 -0.47 -5.72
N ILE A 60 8.28 -0.06 -4.59
CA ILE A 60 7.87 -0.94 -3.51
C ILE A 60 6.36 -1.06 -3.56
N ASN A 61 5.85 -2.28 -3.62
CA ASN A 61 4.42 -2.60 -3.58
C ASN A 61 4.15 -3.41 -2.31
N VAL A 62 3.31 -2.86 -1.43
CA VAL A 62 2.85 -3.51 -0.20
C VAL A 62 1.37 -3.82 -0.35
N GLN A 63 1.05 -5.10 -0.47
CA GLN A 63 -0.32 -5.59 -0.52
C GLN A 63 -0.63 -6.37 0.76
N PHE A 64 -1.74 -6.05 1.41
CA PHE A 64 -2.10 -6.68 2.68
C PHE A 64 -3.61 -6.79 2.87
N TYR A 65 -4.00 -7.73 3.73
CA TYR A 65 -5.37 -8.18 3.89
C TYR A 65 -5.78 -7.98 5.36
N PRO A 66 -6.47 -6.86 5.66
CA PRO A 66 -6.84 -6.50 7.03
C PRO A 66 -7.84 -7.50 7.61
N GLU A 67 -7.97 -7.53 8.93
CA GLU A 67 -9.07 -8.23 9.60
C GLU A 67 -10.38 -7.40 9.58
N THR A 68 -10.77 -6.91 8.39
CA THR A 68 -11.99 -6.12 8.19
C THR A 68 -12.75 -6.62 6.95
N PRO A 69 -13.96 -6.12 6.65
CA PRO A 69 -14.66 -6.43 5.41
C PRO A 69 -13.95 -5.93 4.14
N VAL A 70 -12.91 -5.10 4.26
CA VAL A 70 -12.10 -4.65 3.12
C VAL A 70 -11.29 -5.83 2.58
N GLY A 71 -11.39 -6.05 1.26
CA GLY A 71 -10.74 -7.19 0.60
C GLY A 71 -9.22 -7.16 0.74
N PHE A 72 -8.58 -6.04 0.37
CA PHE A 72 -7.16 -5.78 0.57
C PHE A 72 -6.86 -4.30 0.37
N TYR A 73 -5.71 -3.87 0.86
CA TYR A 73 -5.08 -2.61 0.47
C TYR A 73 -3.84 -2.89 -0.37
N ARG A 74 -3.50 -1.94 -1.24
CA ARG A 74 -2.27 -1.95 -2.02
C ARG A 74 -1.65 -0.55 -1.97
N ILE A 75 -0.46 -0.47 -1.39
CA ILE A 75 0.34 0.76 -1.29
C ILE A 75 1.51 0.63 -2.23
N VAL A 76 1.79 1.68 -3.01
CA VAL A 76 3.02 1.77 -3.79
C VAL A 76 3.79 3.01 -3.39
N HIS A 77 5.08 2.84 -3.14
CA HIS A 77 5.97 3.93 -2.80
C HIS A 77 7.39 3.63 -3.33
N TYR A 78 8.21 4.66 -3.50
CA TYR A 78 9.64 4.51 -3.80
C TYR A 78 10.50 4.21 -2.55
N ASP A 79 9.88 4.16 -1.37
CA ASP A 79 10.53 4.08 -0.06
C ASP A 79 9.78 3.06 0.80
N MET A 80 10.51 2.07 1.31
CA MET A 80 9.94 0.95 2.08
C MET A 80 9.34 1.42 3.41
N ASP A 81 10.03 2.30 4.12
CA ASP A 81 9.60 2.72 5.45
C ASP A 81 8.34 3.58 5.37
N LYS A 82 8.25 4.44 4.36
CA LYS A 82 7.03 5.21 4.06
C LYS A 82 5.89 4.33 3.58
N ALA A 83 6.15 3.34 2.72
CA ALA A 83 5.11 2.37 2.31
C ALA A 83 4.49 1.64 3.50
N LEU A 84 5.32 1.24 4.48
CA LEU A 84 4.83 0.59 5.70
C LEU A 84 4.11 1.55 6.65
N ASP A 85 4.51 2.82 6.71
CA ASP A 85 3.78 3.85 7.46
C ASP A 85 2.38 4.06 6.89
N GLU A 86 2.26 4.21 5.58
CA GLU A 86 0.96 4.36 4.90
C GLU A 86 0.07 3.13 5.07
N ALA A 87 0.65 1.93 4.97
CA ALA A 87 -0.07 0.68 5.19
C ALA A 87 -0.66 0.60 6.62
N LEU A 88 0.12 0.98 7.64
CA LEU A 88 -0.37 1.02 9.02
C LEU A 88 -1.43 2.11 9.22
N ALA A 89 -1.28 3.27 8.57
CA ALA A 89 -2.25 4.35 8.64
C ALA A 89 -3.62 3.97 8.06
N CYS A 90 -3.67 3.12 7.02
CA CYS A 90 -4.93 2.56 6.53
C CYS A 90 -5.67 1.79 7.62
N LEU A 91 -4.96 0.94 8.37
CA LEU A 91 -5.57 0.16 9.45
C LEU A 91 -6.03 1.06 10.62
N ASP A 92 -5.26 2.08 10.95
CA ASP A 92 -5.63 3.04 12.01
C ASP A 92 -6.89 3.83 11.65
N ALA A 93 -7.06 4.17 10.37
CA ALA A 93 -8.26 4.85 9.87
C ALA A 93 -9.52 3.96 9.95
N GLU A 94 -9.39 2.67 9.63
CA GLU A 94 -10.48 1.70 9.76
C GLU A 94 -10.88 1.49 11.22
N ASP A 95 -9.92 1.25 12.11
CA ASP A 95 -10.19 1.08 13.55
C ASP A 95 -10.93 2.30 14.13
N ALA A 96 -10.54 3.51 13.68
CA ALA A 96 -11.21 4.75 14.08
C ALA A 96 -12.62 4.89 13.48
N HIS A 97 -12.89 4.34 12.31
CA HIS A 97 -14.22 4.32 11.70
C HIS A 97 -15.15 3.36 12.44
N GLU A 98 -14.69 2.14 12.73
CA GLU A 98 -15.47 1.14 13.48
C GLU A 98 -15.81 1.63 14.89
N LEU A 99 -14.87 2.27 15.59
CA LEU A 99 -15.12 2.85 16.92
C LEU A 99 -16.24 3.89 16.91
N ARG A 100 -16.32 4.73 15.86
CA ARG A 100 -17.39 5.74 15.71
C ARG A 100 -18.75 5.08 15.50
N LEU A 101 -18.83 4.06 14.64
CA LEU A 101 -20.07 3.34 14.38
C LEU A 101 -20.57 2.56 15.62
N GLY A 102 -19.64 2.00 16.40
CA GLY A 102 -19.95 1.30 17.65
C GLY A 102 -20.43 2.21 18.78
N ALA A 103 -20.05 3.50 18.77
CA ALA A 103 -20.46 4.47 19.78
C ALA A 103 -21.90 4.98 19.60
N ASP A 104 -22.45 4.94 18.39
CA ASP A 104 -23.81 5.41 18.08
C ASP A 104 -24.93 4.39 18.41
N HIS A 105 -24.56 3.18 18.88
CA HIS A 105 -25.49 2.09 19.20
C HIS A 105 -25.49 1.70 20.69
N GLY A 106 -24.90 2.53 21.56
CA GLY A 106 -24.77 2.31 23.01
C GLY A 106 -25.72 3.12 23.89
#